data_AF-A0A395MRP9-F1
#
_entry.id   AF-A0A395MRP9-F1
#
_cell.length_a   1.000
_cell.length_b   1.000
_cell.length_c   1.000
_cell.angle_alpha   90.00
_cell.angle_beta   90.00
_cell.angle_gamma   90.00
#
_symmetry.space_group_name_H-M   'P 1'
#
loop_
_entity.id
_entity.type
_entity.pdbx_description
1 polymer ?
#
loop_
_entity_poly.entity_id
_entity_poly.type
_entity_poly.pdbx_seq_one_letter_code
_entity_poly.pdbx_strand_id
1 'polypeptide(L)'
;MSSSDSSCNRPLLPAPPAQHPIPPPPRRAILPRQPRIGVSVACDSCRKRKVRCNGSRPRCAGCLQSNVACTYAIPIKDQELRRRVRHLETEQEPNRKIIELLQSRSQEEAGLILRLLREGVSIHGILRQVEHGDMLTLSILRDAEEGNYGVLAAICYNIEHLTAMVRAAESKRSPLILLLFPSTLKQLPTLAWAASAAIESATVPLALHLDHAQDPVQIEEVACTLPFDSIMVDMSHHEHEENLARTKDLTKWCHDNEKAVEAECGRINGGEDGIADTGDLEALLTTPEEVEDFLKADIDILAPSVGNIHGDYGPKGPDIDFNRLSAISKQIKGRAQLALHGTNDFTPGIMRDCIAAGAVKLNVNKLLLQVWHVHQRENAHLPLMQRTDEGIEVLQAEVERWMDICRSSGKA
;
A
#
# COMPACT_ATOMS: atom_id res chain seq x y z
N MET A 1 -31.19 51.75 -50.13
CA MET A 1 -29.83 51.49 -50.65
C MET A 1 -29.15 52.84 -50.84
N SER A 2 -27.95 53.03 -50.24
CA SER A 2 -26.77 53.83 -50.67
C SER A 2 -26.99 55.14 -51.47
N SER A 3 -26.28 56.26 -51.26
CA SER A 3 -24.94 56.51 -50.71
C SER A 3 -24.57 58.01 -50.76
N SER A 4 -23.64 58.41 -49.86
CA SER A 4 -22.50 59.38 -49.95
C SER A 4 -22.75 60.84 -50.38
N ASP A 5 -22.54 61.85 -49.53
CA ASP A 5 -21.28 62.43 -48.97
C ASP A 5 -20.35 63.11 -49.98
N SER A 6 -20.27 64.45 -49.91
CA SER A 6 -19.17 65.26 -50.44
C SER A 6 -19.01 66.57 -49.64
N SER A 7 -17.82 66.83 -49.10
CA SER A 7 -17.24 68.14 -48.74
C SER A 7 -15.98 67.90 -47.89
N CYS A 8 -14.93 68.71 -47.85
CA CYS A 8 -14.38 69.78 -48.69
C CYS A 8 -12.98 70.02 -48.09
N ASN A 9 -11.90 69.68 -48.80
CA ASN A 9 -10.54 69.85 -48.27
C ASN A 9 -9.99 71.24 -48.60
N ARG A 10 -9.43 71.91 -47.58
CA ARG A 10 -8.79 73.23 -47.67
C ARG A 10 -7.40 73.12 -48.34
N PRO A 11 -7.04 73.98 -49.30
CA PRO A 11 -5.73 73.92 -49.94
C PRO A 11 -4.63 74.55 -49.05
N LEU A 12 -3.48 73.87 -48.96
CA LEU A 12 -2.27 74.34 -48.27
C LEU A 12 -1.50 75.32 -49.14
N LEU A 13 -1.12 76.48 -48.58
CA LEU A 13 -0.24 77.45 -49.23
C LEU A 13 1.23 76.99 -49.18
N PRO A 14 2.04 77.30 -50.21
CA PRO A 14 3.44 76.90 -50.28
C PRO A 14 4.32 77.70 -49.30
N ALA A 15 5.33 77.02 -48.74
CA ALA A 15 6.27 77.59 -47.78
C ALA A 15 7.23 78.61 -48.44
N PRO A 16 7.58 79.72 -47.76
CA PRO A 16 8.52 80.71 -48.29
C PRO A 16 9.97 80.19 -48.26
N PRO A 17 10.86 80.72 -49.13
CA PRO A 17 12.22 80.20 -49.30
C PRO A 17 13.14 80.48 -48.10
N ALA A 18 13.96 79.49 -47.75
CA ALA A 18 14.83 79.48 -46.58
C ALA A 18 15.93 80.56 -46.66
N GLN A 19 15.94 81.50 -45.72
CA GLN A 19 17.04 82.42 -45.48
C GLN A 19 17.88 81.96 -44.26
N HIS A 20 19.16 81.68 -44.55
CA HIS A 20 20.32 81.51 -43.67
C HIS A 20 20.29 80.42 -42.56
N PRO A 21 21.39 79.64 -42.41
CA PRO A 21 21.49 78.64 -41.36
C PRO A 21 21.61 79.30 -39.98
N ILE A 22 20.58 79.14 -39.16
CA ILE A 22 20.60 79.46 -37.73
C ILE A 22 21.56 78.47 -37.05
N PRO A 23 22.58 78.92 -36.31
CA PRO A 23 23.47 78.02 -35.58
C PRO A 23 22.67 77.21 -34.56
N PRO A 24 22.99 75.92 -34.35
CA PRO A 24 22.22 75.07 -33.45
C PRO A 24 22.24 75.67 -32.03
N PRO A 25 21.10 75.64 -31.31
CA PRO A 25 21.06 76.11 -29.94
C PRO A 25 22.06 75.32 -29.09
N PRO A 26 22.71 75.94 -28.09
CA PRO A 26 23.65 75.25 -27.22
C PRO A 26 22.97 74.02 -26.62
N ARG A 27 23.64 72.87 -26.72
CA ARG A 27 23.13 71.61 -26.13
C ARG A 27 22.85 71.86 -24.66
N ARG A 28 21.56 71.87 -24.29
CA ARG A 28 21.14 71.83 -22.88
C ARG A 28 21.86 70.65 -22.24
N ALA A 29 22.58 70.89 -21.16
CA ALA A 29 23.15 69.84 -20.34
C ALA A 29 22.02 68.87 -19.98
N ILE A 30 22.11 67.64 -20.48
CA ILE A 30 21.20 66.57 -20.10
C ILE A 30 21.60 66.22 -18.67
N LEU A 31 20.90 66.81 -17.70
CA LEU A 31 21.00 66.37 -16.32
C LEU A 31 20.69 64.86 -16.31
N PRO A 32 21.51 64.02 -15.66
CA PRO A 32 21.26 62.59 -15.60
C PRO A 32 19.85 62.38 -15.07
N ARG A 33 19.00 61.70 -15.87
CA ARG A 33 17.66 61.32 -15.40
C ARG A 33 17.88 60.43 -14.17
N GLN A 34 17.45 60.91 -13.01
CA GLN A 34 17.48 60.11 -11.79
C GLN A 34 16.79 58.76 -12.10
N PRO A 35 17.40 57.64 -11.71
CA PRO A 35 16.84 56.32 -11.97
C PRO A 35 15.42 56.28 -11.42
N ARG A 36 14.46 55.89 -12.27
CA ARG A 36 13.08 55.69 -11.84
C ARG A 36 13.10 54.51 -10.88
N ILE A 37 13.09 54.77 -9.58
CA ILE A 37 12.85 53.74 -8.57
C ILE A 37 11.42 53.26 -8.83
N GLY A 38 11.31 52.06 -9.41
CA GLY A 38 10.03 51.41 -9.67
C GLY A 38 9.37 51.08 -8.33
N VAL A 39 8.29 51.77 -8.01
CA VAL A 39 7.48 51.45 -6.83
C VAL A 39 6.55 50.31 -7.20
N SER A 40 6.77 49.12 -6.64
CA SER A 40 5.98 47.91 -6.94
C SER A 40 4.54 48.01 -6.46
N VAL A 41 4.27 48.70 -5.36
CA VAL A 41 2.94 48.89 -4.78
C VAL A 41 2.80 50.30 -4.20
N ALA A 42 1.85 51.08 -4.73
CA ALA A 42 1.43 52.35 -4.16
C ALA A 42 0.51 52.15 -2.94
N CYS A 43 0.62 53.01 -1.93
CA CYS A 43 -0.30 52.98 -0.78
C CYS A 43 -1.75 53.32 -1.18
N ASP A 44 -2.72 52.87 -0.38
CA ASP A 44 -4.16 53.01 -0.69
C ASP A 44 -4.57 54.47 -0.80
N SER A 45 -4.03 55.33 0.06
CA SER A 45 -4.30 56.77 0.07
C SER A 45 -3.80 57.47 -1.21
N CYS A 46 -2.61 57.10 -1.71
CA CYS A 46 -2.14 57.63 -3.00
C CYS A 46 -2.93 57.06 -4.18
N ARG A 47 -3.33 55.78 -4.11
CA ARG A 47 -4.15 55.12 -5.14
C ARG A 47 -5.54 55.77 -5.25
N LYS A 48 -6.23 56.00 -4.13
CA LYS A 48 -7.54 56.67 -4.08
C LYS A 48 -7.48 58.10 -4.63
N ARG A 49 -6.43 58.84 -4.28
CA ARG A 49 -6.22 60.22 -4.74
C ARG A 49 -5.66 60.31 -6.17
N LYS A 50 -5.36 59.18 -6.83
CA LYS A 50 -4.74 59.10 -8.16
C LYS A 50 -3.44 59.94 -8.27
N VAL A 51 -2.67 59.99 -7.18
CA VAL A 51 -1.38 60.71 -7.11
C VAL A 51 -0.20 59.75 -7.04
N ARG A 52 0.98 60.23 -7.43
CA ARG A 52 2.20 59.41 -7.45
C ARG A 52 2.65 59.05 -6.03
N CYS A 53 2.76 57.75 -5.76
CA CYS A 53 3.34 57.23 -4.52
C CYS A 53 4.84 57.05 -4.69
N ASN A 54 5.66 57.51 -3.74
CA ASN A 54 7.11 57.31 -3.77
C ASN A 54 7.56 56.00 -3.09
N GLY A 55 6.64 55.22 -2.51
CA GLY A 55 6.93 53.91 -1.93
C GLY A 55 7.68 53.90 -0.59
N SER A 56 8.05 55.05 -0.02
CA SER A 56 8.73 55.09 1.28
C SER A 56 7.89 54.44 2.38
N ARG A 57 8.54 53.72 3.29
CA ARG A 57 7.96 53.06 4.47
C ARG A 57 8.51 53.73 5.75
N PRO A 58 7.71 53.88 6.82
CA PRO A 58 6.33 53.43 6.99
C PRO A 58 5.28 54.33 6.28
N ARG A 59 5.62 55.60 5.98
CA ARG A 59 4.74 56.53 5.23
C ARG A 59 5.44 57.02 3.96
N CYS A 60 4.70 57.11 2.86
CA CYS A 60 5.18 57.71 1.63
C CYS A 60 5.28 59.24 1.78
N ALA A 61 6.19 59.92 1.06
CA ALA A 61 6.40 61.36 1.21
C ALA A 61 5.12 62.18 0.91
N GLY A 62 4.32 61.76 -0.07
CA GLY A 62 3.05 62.40 -0.40
C GLY A 62 2.00 62.25 0.71
N CYS A 63 1.95 61.11 1.41
CA CYS A 63 1.04 60.93 2.55
C CYS A 63 1.55 61.64 3.80
N LEU A 64 2.88 61.79 3.96
CA LEU A 64 3.50 62.55 5.04
C LEU A 64 3.17 64.05 4.88
N GLN A 65 3.38 64.61 3.68
CA GLN A 65 3.10 66.01 3.37
C GLN A 65 1.61 66.36 3.45
N SER A 66 0.73 65.49 2.95
CA SER A 66 -0.72 65.71 3.04
C SER A 66 -1.31 65.36 4.41
N ASN A 67 -0.49 64.96 5.38
CA ASN A 67 -0.89 64.49 6.71
C ASN A 67 -2.07 63.49 6.71
N VAL A 68 -2.03 62.50 5.81
CA VAL A 68 -3.07 61.44 5.71
C VAL A 68 -2.51 60.08 6.08
N ALA A 69 -3.38 59.17 6.54
CA ALA A 69 -3.03 57.79 6.82
C ALA A 69 -2.43 57.11 5.57
N CYS A 70 -1.30 56.43 5.75
CA CYS A 70 -0.58 55.75 4.68
C CYS A 70 -0.62 54.24 4.91
N THR A 71 -1.71 53.60 4.51
CA THR A 71 -1.85 52.14 4.57
C THR A 71 -1.37 51.52 3.28
N TYR A 72 -0.57 50.46 3.40
CA TYR A 72 -0.27 49.58 2.29
C TYR A 72 -1.05 48.30 2.56
N ALA A 73 -2.08 48.03 1.76
CA ALA A 73 -2.70 46.72 1.76
C ALA A 73 -1.63 45.67 1.42
N ILE A 74 -1.41 44.70 2.31
CA ILE A 74 -0.67 43.49 1.96
C ILE A 74 -1.55 42.82 0.90
N PRO A 75 -1.06 42.64 -0.35
CA PRO A 75 -1.84 41.93 -1.34
C PRO A 75 -1.92 40.48 -0.87
N ILE A 76 -3.09 40.13 -0.37
CA ILE A 76 -3.47 38.77 -0.05
C ILE A 76 -3.54 38.01 -1.39
N LYS A 77 -2.39 37.55 -1.90
CA LYS A 77 -2.32 36.40 -2.82
C LYS A 77 -2.39 35.11 -2.00
N ASP A 78 -3.39 35.01 -1.13
CA ASP A 78 -3.45 33.97 -0.10
C ASP A 78 -3.77 32.60 -0.64
N GLN A 79 -4.35 32.46 -1.83
CA GLN A 79 -4.88 31.15 -2.19
C GLN A 79 -3.76 30.15 -2.48
N GLU A 80 -2.70 30.60 -3.14
CA GLU A 80 -1.54 29.77 -3.46
C GLU A 80 -0.62 29.59 -2.25
N LEU A 81 -0.39 30.65 -1.47
CA LEU A 81 0.39 30.54 -0.23
C LEU A 81 -0.32 29.69 0.81
N ARG A 82 -1.64 29.83 1.01
CA ARG A 82 -2.43 28.94 1.89
C ARG A 82 -2.51 27.51 1.36
N ARG A 83 -2.54 27.31 0.03
CA ARG A 83 -2.42 25.96 -0.54
C ARG A 83 -1.05 25.36 -0.22
N ARG A 84 0.02 26.15 -0.33
CA ARG A 84 1.38 25.72 -0.05
C ARG A 84 1.62 25.49 1.44
N VAL A 85 1.08 26.34 2.31
CA VAL A 85 1.09 26.16 3.77
C VAL A 85 0.32 24.90 4.15
N ARG A 86 -0.92 24.73 3.67
CA ARG A 86 -1.68 23.48 3.91
C ARG A 86 -0.96 22.25 3.38
N HIS A 87 -0.34 22.34 2.22
CA HIS A 87 0.43 21.24 1.66
C HIS A 87 1.63 20.89 2.52
N LEU A 88 2.40 21.88 2.97
CA LEU A 88 3.54 21.67 3.88
C LEU A 88 3.10 21.16 5.25
N GLU A 89 1.98 21.65 5.78
CA GLU A 89 1.38 21.14 7.02
C GLU A 89 0.98 19.67 6.85
N THR A 90 0.41 19.29 5.71
CA THR A 90 0.06 17.89 5.40
C THR A 90 1.30 17.01 5.25
N GLU A 91 2.37 17.51 4.63
CA GLU A 91 3.65 16.79 4.48
C GLU A 91 4.41 16.64 5.81
N GLN A 92 4.23 17.55 6.75
CA GLN A 92 4.90 17.51 8.06
C GLN A 92 4.11 16.80 9.16
N GLU A 93 2.82 16.58 8.95
CA GLU A 93 1.95 15.89 9.91
C GLU A 93 2.48 14.52 10.37
N PRO A 94 3.05 13.66 9.49
CA PRO A 94 3.64 12.39 9.91
C PRO A 94 4.83 12.56 10.86
N ASN A 95 5.71 13.52 10.56
CA ASN A 95 6.87 13.80 11.41
C ASN A 95 6.43 14.28 12.79
N ARG A 96 5.36 15.07 12.85
CA ARG A 96 4.78 15.57 14.10
C ARG A 96 4.21 14.43 14.94
N LYS A 97 3.44 13.52 14.34
CA LYS A 97 2.93 12.32 15.01
C LYS A 97 4.03 11.43 15.58
N ILE A 98 5.13 11.21 14.85
CA ILE A 98 6.26 10.41 15.38
C ILE A 98 6.86 11.05 16.63
N ILE A 99 7.04 12.37 16.62
CA ILE A 99 7.59 13.10 17.77
C ILE A 99 6.64 12.99 18.97
N GLU A 100 5.33 13.12 18.76
CA GLU A 100 4.33 12.94 19.81
C GLU A 100 4.35 11.51 20.39
N LEU A 101 4.49 10.48 19.55
CA LEU A 101 4.62 9.09 19.99
C LEU A 101 5.90 8.83 20.79
N LEU A 102 7.04 9.35 20.34
CA LEU A 102 8.31 9.25 21.07
C LEU A 102 8.27 9.94 22.46
N GLN A 103 7.44 10.97 22.60
CA GLN A 103 7.30 11.73 23.85
C GLN A 103 6.26 11.15 24.82
N SER A 104 5.26 10.43 24.31
CA SER A 104 4.11 9.95 25.09
C SER A 104 4.17 8.47 25.45
N ARG A 105 4.94 7.67 24.72
CA ARG A 105 5.07 6.20 24.93
C ARG A 105 6.11 5.85 25.99
N SER A 106 6.12 4.58 26.41
CA SER A 106 7.10 4.05 27.36
C SER A 106 8.52 4.08 26.79
N GLN A 107 9.54 3.97 27.66
CA GLN A 107 10.94 3.99 27.21
C GLN A 107 11.30 2.82 26.28
N GLU A 108 10.68 1.66 26.47
CA GLU A 108 10.89 0.48 25.59
C GLU A 108 10.27 0.70 24.21
N GLU A 109 9.01 1.16 24.14
CA GLU A 109 8.32 1.47 22.88
C GLU A 109 9.01 2.61 22.11
N ALA A 110 9.39 3.69 22.81
CA ALA A 110 10.15 4.77 22.20
C ALA A 110 11.53 4.30 21.69
N GLY A 111 12.15 3.36 22.40
CA GLY A 111 13.40 2.71 22.00
C GLY A 111 13.26 1.93 20.68
N LEU A 112 12.13 1.24 20.47
CA LEU A 112 11.83 0.53 19.23
C LEU A 112 11.60 1.50 18.06
N ILE A 113 10.79 2.55 18.27
CA ILE A 113 10.55 3.60 17.26
C ILE A 113 11.88 4.24 16.81
N LEU A 114 12.77 4.54 17.76
CA LEU A 114 14.09 5.11 17.47
C LEU A 114 15.01 4.14 16.72
N ARG A 115 14.87 2.83 16.96
CA ARG A 115 15.64 1.80 16.24
C ARG A 115 15.22 1.72 14.78
N LEU A 116 13.91 1.64 14.53
CA LEU A 116 13.33 1.63 13.18
C LEU A 116 13.72 2.88 12.38
N LEU A 117 13.72 4.06 13.02
CA LEU A 117 14.20 5.30 12.40
C LEU A 117 15.69 5.24 12.01
N ARG A 118 16.53 4.58 12.82
CA ARG A 118 17.97 4.41 12.55
C ARG A 118 18.26 3.40 11.46
N GLU A 119 17.41 2.38 11.34
CA GLU A 119 17.45 1.36 10.28
C GLU A 119 16.94 1.90 8.93
N GLY A 120 16.36 3.11 8.92
CA GLY A 120 15.94 3.79 7.71
C GLY A 120 14.51 3.46 7.27
N VAL A 121 13.70 2.88 8.15
CA VAL A 121 12.27 2.63 7.91
C VAL A 121 11.56 3.97 7.72
N SER A 122 10.65 4.04 6.75
CA SER A 122 9.93 5.27 6.44
C SER A 122 9.05 5.71 7.62
N ILE A 123 8.94 7.03 7.82
CA ILE A 123 8.13 7.63 8.90
C ILE A 123 6.66 7.19 8.82
N HIS A 124 6.13 7.05 7.61
CA HIS A 124 4.78 6.52 7.40
C HIS A 124 4.67 5.04 7.82
N GLY A 125 5.67 4.21 7.51
CA GLY A 125 5.71 2.81 7.95
C GLY A 125 5.74 2.64 9.47
N ILE A 126 6.52 3.48 10.15
CA ILE A 126 6.61 3.49 11.62
C ILE A 126 5.31 3.97 12.26
N LEU A 127 4.67 5.00 11.70
CA LEU A 127 3.36 5.45 12.20
C LEU A 127 2.29 4.40 12.04
N ARG A 128 2.29 3.66 10.93
CA ARG A 128 1.37 2.52 10.74
C ARG A 128 1.60 1.45 11.81
N GLN A 129 2.87 1.06 12.05
CA GLN A 129 3.22 0.10 13.10
C GLN A 129 2.79 0.55 14.50
N VAL A 130 2.88 1.84 14.82
CA VAL A 130 2.57 2.36 16.16
C VAL A 130 1.10 2.72 16.35
N GLU A 131 0.39 3.17 15.30
CA GLU A 131 -1.05 3.48 15.34
C GLU A 131 -1.92 2.22 15.24
N HIS A 132 -1.46 1.19 14.52
CA HIS A 132 -2.23 -0.03 14.28
C HIS A 132 -1.67 -1.28 14.97
N GLY A 133 -0.49 -1.21 15.60
CA GLY A 133 0.17 -2.43 16.10
C GLY A 133 0.38 -3.45 14.98
N ASP A 134 0.71 -2.97 13.77
CA ASP A 134 0.49 -3.73 12.54
C ASP A 134 1.17 -5.10 12.58
N MET A 135 0.32 -6.13 12.65
CA MET A 135 0.70 -7.53 12.50
C MET A 135 1.40 -7.68 11.16
N LEU A 136 2.55 -8.36 11.14
CA LEU A 136 3.47 -8.41 10.01
C LEU A 136 2.78 -8.86 8.72
N THR A 137 1.85 -9.83 8.83
CA THR A 137 0.99 -10.28 7.73
C THR A 137 0.22 -9.13 7.07
N LEU A 138 -0.43 -8.27 7.84
CA LEU A 138 -1.28 -7.20 7.30
C LEU A 138 -0.44 -6.10 6.63
N SER A 139 0.74 -5.79 7.19
CA SER A 139 1.67 -4.87 6.52
C SER A 139 2.09 -5.41 5.16
N ILE A 140 2.49 -6.69 5.09
CA ILE A 140 2.90 -7.34 3.85
C ILE A 140 1.78 -7.31 2.81
N LEU A 141 0.55 -7.64 3.21
CA LEU A 141 -0.58 -7.71 2.27
C LEU A 141 -1.09 -6.35 1.82
N ARG A 142 -1.04 -5.33 2.68
CA ARG A 142 -1.38 -3.93 2.28
C ARG A 142 -0.39 -3.38 1.27
N ASP A 143 0.92 -3.59 1.50
CA ASP A 143 1.94 -3.18 0.53
C ASP A 143 1.78 -3.93 -0.82
N ALA A 144 1.29 -5.18 -0.78
CA ALA A 144 0.94 -5.96 -1.96
C ALA A 144 -0.28 -5.43 -2.72
N GLU A 145 -1.33 -5.04 -1.99
CA GLU A 145 -2.54 -4.41 -2.53
C GLU A 145 -2.18 -3.07 -3.20
N GLU A 146 -1.45 -2.20 -2.51
CA GLU A 146 -0.97 -0.91 -3.05
C GLU A 146 -0.03 -1.12 -4.25
N GLY A 147 0.85 -2.12 -4.17
CA GLY A 147 1.84 -2.46 -5.18
C GLY A 147 1.31 -3.27 -6.37
N ASN A 148 0.04 -3.71 -6.34
CA ASN A 148 -0.59 -4.57 -7.33
C ASN A 148 0.22 -5.84 -7.66
N TYR A 149 0.63 -6.56 -6.62
CA TYR A 149 1.30 -7.86 -6.73
C TYR A 149 0.69 -8.87 -5.76
N GLY A 150 0.96 -10.15 -5.99
CA GLY A 150 0.54 -11.22 -5.09
C GLY A 150 1.69 -11.70 -4.21
N VAL A 151 1.41 -11.94 -2.94
CA VAL A 151 2.33 -12.52 -1.96
C VAL A 151 2.08 -14.02 -1.90
N LEU A 152 3.13 -14.81 -2.07
CA LEU A 152 3.04 -16.24 -1.84
C LEU A 152 2.81 -16.51 -0.35
N ALA A 153 1.80 -17.32 -0.07
CA ALA A 153 1.49 -17.88 1.23
C ALA A 153 1.77 -19.38 1.13
N ALA A 154 3.00 -19.79 1.47
CA ALA A 154 3.51 -21.13 1.16
C ALA A 154 3.56 -22.08 2.37
N ILE A 155 3.01 -23.28 2.20
CA ILE A 155 2.96 -24.31 3.24
C ILE A 155 4.33 -24.94 3.51
N CYS A 156 4.73 -24.95 4.78
CA CYS A 156 5.92 -25.65 5.27
C CYS A 156 5.55 -26.88 6.09
N TYR A 157 6.15 -28.03 5.78
CA TYR A 157 5.96 -29.27 6.56
C TYR A 157 7.23 -29.68 7.34
N ASN A 158 8.38 -29.10 7.01
CA ASN A 158 9.69 -29.43 7.59
C ASN A 158 10.67 -28.24 7.47
N ILE A 159 11.88 -28.42 8.01
CA ILE A 159 12.93 -27.39 8.02
C ILE A 159 13.51 -27.16 6.62
N GLU A 160 13.53 -28.18 5.77
CA GLU A 160 14.04 -28.09 4.41
C GLU A 160 13.16 -27.18 3.54
N HIS A 161 11.83 -27.31 3.64
CA HIS A 161 10.87 -26.42 2.97
C HIS A 161 11.05 -24.98 3.46
N LEU A 162 11.09 -24.79 4.79
CA LEU A 162 11.34 -23.48 5.40
C LEU A 162 12.63 -22.85 4.85
N THR A 163 13.72 -23.62 4.82
CA THR A 163 15.03 -23.17 4.33
C THR A 163 14.96 -22.74 2.85
N ALA A 164 14.36 -23.57 1.99
CA ALA A 164 14.25 -23.27 0.57
C ALA A 164 13.42 -22.00 0.32
N MET A 165 12.29 -21.85 1.02
CA MET A 165 11.39 -20.71 0.87
C MET A 165 12.00 -19.40 1.36
N VAL A 166 12.68 -19.41 2.52
CA VAL A 166 13.39 -18.22 3.03
C VAL A 166 14.51 -17.82 2.09
N ARG A 167 15.34 -18.77 1.62
CA ARG A 167 16.41 -18.48 0.65
C ARG A 167 15.87 -17.87 -0.64
N ALA A 168 14.76 -18.39 -1.15
CA ALA A 168 14.11 -17.83 -2.34
C ALA A 168 13.63 -16.39 -2.09
N ALA A 169 12.97 -16.14 -0.95
CA ALA A 169 12.48 -14.82 -0.58
C ALA A 169 13.61 -13.78 -0.51
N GLU A 170 14.72 -14.12 0.15
CA GLU A 170 15.90 -13.24 0.26
C GLU A 170 16.58 -13.01 -1.10
N SER A 171 16.81 -14.09 -1.86
CA SER A 171 17.38 -14.05 -3.21
C SER A 171 16.60 -13.11 -4.13
N LYS A 172 15.26 -13.19 -4.07
CA LYS A 172 14.36 -12.40 -4.90
C LYS A 172 13.99 -11.06 -4.31
N ARG A 173 14.43 -10.76 -3.08
CA ARG A 173 13.98 -9.59 -2.32
C ARG A 173 12.45 -9.48 -2.33
N SER A 174 11.78 -10.58 -2.00
CA SER A 174 10.32 -10.71 -2.07
C SER A 174 9.76 -10.92 -0.67
N PRO A 175 8.60 -10.32 -0.34
CA PRO A 175 7.85 -10.74 0.84
C PRO A 175 7.31 -12.17 0.65
N LEU A 176 7.09 -12.86 1.76
CA LEU A 176 6.53 -14.22 1.80
C LEU A 176 5.79 -14.45 3.12
N ILE A 177 4.69 -15.19 3.07
CA ILE A 177 4.00 -15.69 4.28
C ILE A 177 4.26 -17.19 4.35
N LEU A 178 4.81 -17.66 5.47
CA LEU A 178 5.05 -19.07 5.77
C LEU A 178 3.81 -19.63 6.45
N LEU A 179 3.29 -20.75 5.95
CA LEU A 179 2.06 -21.34 6.45
C LEU A 179 2.36 -22.68 7.12
N LEU A 180 1.73 -22.93 8.25
CA LEU A 180 1.68 -24.25 8.90
C LEU A 180 0.24 -24.69 9.04
N PHE A 181 -0.02 -25.99 8.94
CA PHE A 181 -1.32 -26.56 9.29
C PHE A 181 -1.38 -26.98 10.76
N PRO A 182 -2.58 -27.03 11.38
CA PRO A 182 -2.82 -27.71 12.64
C PRO A 182 -2.21 -29.11 12.75
N SER A 183 -2.32 -29.90 11.67
CA SER A 183 -1.75 -31.24 11.56
C SER A 183 -0.22 -31.23 11.64
N THR A 184 0.41 -30.23 11.00
CA THR A 184 1.86 -30.02 11.06
C THR A 184 2.30 -29.62 12.46
N LEU A 185 1.57 -28.74 13.14
CA LEU A 185 1.85 -28.39 14.54
C LEU A 185 1.72 -29.58 15.47
N LYS A 186 0.72 -30.45 15.26
CA LYS A 186 0.56 -31.67 16.04
C LYS A 186 1.73 -32.64 15.85
N GLN A 187 2.24 -32.76 14.62
CA GLN A 187 3.35 -33.65 14.30
C GLN A 187 4.71 -33.07 14.70
N LEU A 188 4.92 -31.77 14.51
CA LEU A 188 6.19 -31.07 14.71
C LEU A 188 5.97 -29.67 15.32
N PRO A 189 5.62 -29.59 16.62
CA PRO A 189 5.32 -28.31 17.30
C PRO A 189 6.47 -27.30 17.23
N THR A 190 7.71 -27.79 17.17
CA THR A 190 8.93 -26.97 17.11
C THR A 190 9.08 -26.20 15.80
N LEU A 191 8.35 -26.56 14.73
CA LEU A 191 8.51 -25.91 13.44
C LEU A 191 8.04 -24.45 13.47
N ALA A 192 7.04 -24.10 14.28
CA ALA A 192 6.61 -22.71 14.45
C ALA A 192 7.73 -21.83 15.02
N TRP A 193 8.49 -22.33 16.00
CA TRP A 193 9.63 -21.63 16.59
C TRP A 193 10.81 -21.52 15.61
N ALA A 194 11.05 -22.55 14.80
CA ALA A 194 12.06 -22.47 13.74
C ALA A 194 11.69 -21.44 12.67
N ALA A 195 10.41 -21.38 12.28
CA ALA A 195 9.91 -20.37 11.35
C ALA A 195 10.03 -18.96 11.94
N SER A 196 9.67 -18.77 13.20
CA SER A 196 9.86 -17.49 13.91
C SER A 196 11.33 -17.05 13.95
N ALA A 197 12.26 -17.95 14.27
CA ALA A 197 13.69 -17.63 14.24
C ALA A 197 14.19 -17.29 12.81
N ALA A 198 13.65 -17.95 11.79
CA ALA A 198 13.96 -17.63 10.40
C ALA A 198 13.40 -16.26 10.00
N ILE A 199 12.19 -15.89 10.44
CA ILE A 199 11.58 -14.58 10.22
C ILE A 199 12.41 -13.48 10.88
N GLU A 200 12.81 -13.65 12.15
CA GLU A 200 13.61 -12.66 12.89
C GLU A 200 14.99 -12.39 12.26
N SER A 201 15.55 -13.39 11.58
CA SER A 201 16.87 -13.28 10.94
C SER A 201 16.83 -12.95 9.46
N ALA A 202 15.64 -12.95 8.83
CA ALA A 202 15.49 -12.69 7.42
C ALA A 202 15.78 -11.23 7.06
N THR A 203 16.34 -11.05 5.86
CA THR A 203 16.63 -9.72 5.28
C THR A 203 15.47 -9.12 4.50
N VAL A 204 14.31 -9.79 4.49
CA VAL A 204 13.08 -9.42 3.77
C VAL A 204 11.86 -9.62 4.67
N PRO A 205 10.72 -8.95 4.41
CA PRO A 205 9.49 -9.13 5.20
C PRO A 205 8.93 -10.54 5.08
N LEU A 206 8.94 -11.29 6.18
CA LEU A 206 8.36 -12.64 6.27
C LEU A 206 7.35 -12.68 7.41
N ALA A 207 6.21 -13.37 7.25
CA ALA A 207 5.25 -13.58 8.34
C ALA A 207 4.90 -15.05 8.51
N LEU A 208 4.42 -15.45 9.70
CA LEU A 208 3.95 -16.79 10.01
C LEU A 208 2.42 -16.83 10.13
N HIS A 209 1.79 -17.77 9.44
CA HIS A 209 0.34 -17.94 9.38
C HIS A 209 -0.07 -19.38 9.72
N LEU A 210 -1.07 -19.54 10.59
CA LEU A 210 -1.72 -20.85 10.82
C LEU A 210 -2.86 -21.00 9.82
N ASP A 211 -2.73 -21.94 8.89
CA ASP A 211 -3.70 -22.15 7.80
C ASP A 211 -4.78 -23.17 8.20
N HIS A 212 -6.02 -22.95 7.79
CA HIS A 212 -7.18 -23.82 8.03
C HIS A 212 -7.33 -24.35 9.47
N ALA A 213 -7.33 -23.46 10.48
CA ALA A 213 -7.62 -23.86 11.85
C ALA A 213 -9.14 -24.02 12.08
N GLN A 214 -9.56 -25.24 12.41
CA GLN A 214 -10.97 -25.61 12.52
C GLN A 214 -11.43 -25.92 13.95
N ASP A 215 -10.49 -25.99 14.92
CA ASP A 215 -10.78 -26.23 16.33
C ASP A 215 -10.62 -24.94 17.16
N PRO A 216 -11.72 -24.37 17.69
CA PRO A 216 -11.68 -23.15 18.52
C PRO A 216 -10.69 -23.23 19.69
N VAL A 217 -10.59 -24.38 20.37
CA VAL A 217 -9.69 -24.52 21.53
C VAL A 217 -8.23 -24.44 21.09
N GLN A 218 -7.91 -25.05 19.95
CA GLN A 218 -6.58 -24.97 19.37
C GLN A 218 -6.25 -23.55 18.92
N ILE A 219 -7.21 -22.85 18.29
CA ILE A 219 -7.02 -21.46 17.85
C ILE A 219 -6.68 -20.58 19.06
N GLU A 220 -7.43 -20.70 20.15
CA GLU A 220 -7.17 -19.95 21.39
C GLU A 220 -5.80 -20.26 22.00
N GLU A 221 -5.40 -21.54 22.02
CA GLU A 221 -4.08 -21.96 22.52
C GLU A 221 -2.95 -21.40 21.64
N VAL A 222 -3.07 -21.53 20.31
CA VAL A 222 -2.05 -21.07 19.36
C VAL A 222 -1.90 -19.55 19.43
N ALA A 223 -3.01 -18.81 19.48
CA ALA A 223 -2.99 -17.35 19.57
C ALA A 223 -2.21 -16.86 20.80
N CYS A 224 -2.31 -17.58 21.93
CA CYS A 224 -1.65 -17.23 23.18
C CYS A 224 -0.17 -17.68 23.26
N THR A 225 0.16 -18.84 22.68
CA THR A 225 1.39 -19.57 23.06
C THR A 225 2.42 -19.70 21.95
N LEU A 226 2.04 -19.49 20.69
CA LEU A 226 2.91 -19.71 19.54
C LEU A 226 3.18 -18.41 18.75
N PRO A 227 4.33 -18.34 18.06
CA PRO A 227 4.81 -17.10 17.44
C PRO A 227 4.18 -16.85 16.05
N PHE A 228 2.87 -17.03 15.93
CA PHE A 228 2.15 -16.71 14.70
C PHE A 228 1.86 -15.21 14.59
N ASP A 229 1.88 -14.65 13.39
CA ASP A 229 1.43 -13.28 13.13
C ASP A 229 -0.07 -13.23 12.77
N SER A 230 -0.58 -14.35 12.27
CA SER A 230 -1.97 -14.46 11.79
C SER A 230 -2.48 -15.89 11.84
N ILE A 231 -3.80 -16.05 11.95
CA ILE A 231 -4.49 -17.34 12.03
C ILE A 231 -5.69 -17.31 11.10
N MET A 232 -5.84 -18.34 10.27
CA MET A 232 -7.08 -18.62 9.55
C MET A 232 -8.06 -19.35 10.46
N VAL A 233 -9.13 -18.66 10.83
CA VAL A 233 -10.30 -19.21 11.52
C VAL A 233 -11.23 -19.80 10.46
N ASP A 234 -11.10 -21.10 10.22
CA ASP A 234 -11.85 -21.81 9.20
C ASP A 234 -13.06 -22.53 9.80
N MET A 235 -14.20 -21.84 9.84
CA MET A 235 -15.48 -22.39 10.27
C MET A 235 -16.41 -22.73 9.09
N SER A 236 -15.87 -22.87 7.87
CA SER A 236 -16.62 -23.09 6.61
C SER A 236 -17.38 -24.42 6.56
N HIS A 237 -16.99 -25.38 7.40
CA HIS A 237 -17.69 -26.66 7.57
C HIS A 237 -19.03 -26.52 8.32
N HIS A 238 -19.26 -25.38 8.99
CA HIS A 238 -20.56 -25.02 9.55
C HIS A 238 -21.44 -24.30 8.51
N GLU A 239 -22.72 -24.14 8.84
CA GLU A 239 -23.62 -23.26 8.07
C GLU A 239 -23.32 -21.79 8.36
N HIS A 240 -23.70 -20.89 7.45
CA HIS A 240 -23.32 -19.47 7.47
C HIS A 240 -23.48 -18.78 8.83
N GLU A 241 -24.64 -18.94 9.49
CA GLU A 241 -24.91 -18.28 10.77
C GLU A 241 -23.96 -18.74 11.88
N GLU A 242 -23.63 -20.03 11.92
CA GLU A 242 -22.71 -20.59 12.92
C GLU A 242 -21.25 -20.26 12.58
N ASN A 243 -20.88 -20.34 11.29
CA ASN A 243 -19.56 -19.90 10.81
C ASN A 243 -19.31 -18.44 11.21
N LEU A 244 -20.24 -17.54 10.90
CA LEU A 244 -20.13 -16.12 11.21
C LEU A 244 -20.04 -15.85 12.72
N ALA A 245 -20.89 -16.50 13.53
CA ALA A 245 -20.91 -16.32 14.97
C ALA A 245 -19.58 -16.76 15.61
N ARG A 246 -19.09 -17.96 15.26
CA ARG A 246 -17.82 -18.49 15.78
C ARG A 246 -16.63 -17.66 15.30
N THR A 247 -16.60 -17.31 14.03
CA THR A 247 -15.55 -16.46 13.45
C THR A 247 -15.48 -15.14 14.20
N LYS A 248 -16.61 -14.47 14.44
CA LYS A 248 -16.63 -13.19 15.19
C LYS A 248 -16.03 -13.30 16.60
N ASP A 249 -16.40 -14.34 17.34
CA ASP A 249 -15.90 -14.52 18.71
C ASP A 249 -14.39 -14.82 18.71
N LEU A 250 -13.93 -15.66 17.78
CA LEU A 250 -12.52 -16.02 17.62
C LEU A 250 -11.67 -14.88 17.05
N THR A 251 -12.23 -14.04 16.16
CA THR A 251 -11.58 -12.82 15.67
C THR A 251 -11.26 -11.91 16.83
N LYS A 252 -12.25 -11.66 17.69
CA LYS A 252 -12.02 -10.86 18.89
C LYS A 252 -10.92 -11.45 19.77
N TRP A 253 -10.92 -12.76 20.00
CA TRP A 253 -9.89 -13.42 20.80
C TRP A 253 -8.50 -13.28 20.19
N CYS A 254 -8.36 -13.50 18.89
CA CYS A 254 -7.11 -13.39 18.16
C CYS A 254 -6.57 -11.94 18.18
N HIS A 255 -7.44 -10.95 17.98
CA HIS A 255 -7.08 -9.54 18.08
C HIS A 255 -6.63 -9.14 19.49
N ASP A 256 -7.32 -9.63 20.53
CA ASP A 256 -6.90 -9.41 21.93
C ASP A 256 -5.51 -10.02 22.23
N ASN A 257 -5.03 -10.95 21.39
CA ASN A 257 -3.70 -11.57 21.44
C ASN A 257 -2.77 -11.12 20.29
N GLU A 258 -3.07 -9.98 19.65
CA GLU A 258 -2.24 -9.38 18.60
C GLU A 258 -2.02 -10.30 17.37
N LYS A 259 -3.05 -11.07 16.98
CA LYS A 259 -3.05 -11.93 15.78
C LYS A 259 -4.05 -11.48 14.74
N ALA A 260 -3.65 -11.41 13.48
CA ALA A 260 -4.58 -11.07 12.39
C ALA A 260 -5.42 -12.30 12.06
N VAL A 261 -6.67 -12.08 11.64
CA VAL A 261 -7.59 -13.16 11.33
C VAL A 261 -7.92 -13.22 9.86
N GLU A 262 -7.71 -14.39 9.31
CA GLU A 262 -8.25 -14.81 8.02
C GLU A 262 -9.50 -15.67 8.24
N ALA A 263 -10.51 -15.52 7.40
CA ALA A 263 -11.70 -16.37 7.46
C ALA A 263 -12.17 -16.78 6.07
N GLU A 264 -12.67 -18.01 5.98
CA GLU A 264 -13.30 -18.52 4.77
C GLU A 264 -14.77 -18.09 4.70
N CYS A 265 -15.10 -17.37 3.64
CA CYS A 265 -16.43 -16.87 3.35
C CYS A 265 -17.08 -17.76 2.29
N GLY A 266 -18.09 -18.54 2.68
CA GLY A 266 -18.66 -19.60 1.85
C GLY A 266 -18.05 -20.96 2.21
N ARG A 267 -17.96 -21.86 1.21
CA ARG A 267 -17.34 -23.18 1.37
C ARG A 267 -16.60 -23.59 0.10
N ILE A 268 -15.31 -23.86 0.24
CA ILE A 268 -14.43 -24.40 -0.79
C ILE A 268 -14.43 -25.92 -0.66
N ASN A 269 -14.76 -26.64 -1.74
CA ASN A 269 -14.80 -28.10 -1.71
C ASN A 269 -13.41 -28.72 -1.90
N GLY A 270 -13.28 -29.99 -1.52
CA GLY A 270 -12.10 -30.82 -1.72
C GLY A 270 -11.26 -30.97 -0.45
N GLY A 271 -10.02 -31.45 -0.62
CA GLY A 271 -9.09 -31.68 0.48
C GLY A 271 -7.65 -31.81 -0.01
N GLU A 272 -6.69 -31.69 0.90
CA GLU A 272 -5.27 -31.83 0.62
C GLU A 272 -4.50 -32.22 1.89
N ASP A 273 -3.19 -32.48 1.78
CA ASP A 273 -2.37 -32.89 2.92
C ASP A 273 -2.42 -31.82 4.03
N GLY A 274 -3.18 -32.09 5.09
CA GLY A 274 -3.37 -31.17 6.21
C GLY A 274 -4.75 -30.51 6.30
N ILE A 275 -5.58 -30.64 5.26
CA ILE A 275 -6.99 -30.18 5.20
C ILE A 275 -7.89 -31.40 5.02
N ALA A 276 -8.93 -31.52 5.84
CA ALA A 276 -9.90 -32.61 5.71
C ALA A 276 -10.72 -32.48 4.42
N ASP A 277 -11.04 -33.61 3.78
CA ASP A 277 -11.92 -33.64 2.62
C ASP A 277 -13.35 -33.24 3.04
N THR A 278 -13.96 -32.31 2.30
CA THR A 278 -15.34 -31.87 2.50
C THR A 278 -16.38 -32.97 2.28
N GLY A 279 -16.01 -34.10 1.67
CA GLY A 279 -16.89 -35.25 1.46
C GLY A 279 -18.10 -34.90 0.59
N ASP A 280 -19.31 -35.18 1.11
CA ASP A 280 -20.59 -34.93 0.42
C ASP A 280 -21.10 -33.49 0.57
N LEU A 281 -20.35 -32.58 1.21
CA LEU A 281 -20.77 -31.18 1.37
C LEU A 281 -20.77 -30.44 0.02
N GLU A 282 -21.83 -29.67 -0.23
CA GLU A 282 -21.95 -28.83 -1.42
C GLU A 282 -21.06 -27.58 -1.32
N ALA A 283 -20.45 -27.21 -2.45
CA ALA A 283 -19.70 -25.97 -2.58
C ALA A 283 -20.65 -24.78 -2.48
N LEU A 284 -20.30 -23.81 -1.63
CA LEU A 284 -21.08 -22.59 -1.44
C LEU A 284 -20.24 -21.41 -1.91
N LEU A 285 -20.61 -20.86 -3.07
CA LEU A 285 -19.95 -19.68 -3.62
C LEU A 285 -20.25 -18.44 -2.77
N THR A 286 -19.22 -17.66 -2.48
CA THR A 286 -19.32 -16.45 -1.65
C THR A 286 -20.30 -15.44 -2.24
N THR A 287 -21.27 -15.01 -1.45
CA THR A 287 -22.24 -13.97 -1.84
C THR A 287 -21.83 -12.58 -1.35
N PRO A 288 -22.31 -11.49 -1.99
CA PRO A 288 -22.09 -10.14 -1.48
C PRO A 288 -22.58 -9.92 -0.05
N GLU A 289 -23.70 -10.53 0.33
CA GLU A 289 -24.25 -10.44 1.68
C GLU A 289 -23.30 -11.04 2.71
N GLU A 290 -22.78 -12.24 2.43
CA GLU A 290 -21.80 -12.91 3.29
C GLU A 290 -20.53 -12.08 3.46
N VAL A 291 -20.00 -11.48 2.38
CA VAL A 291 -18.83 -10.59 2.47
C VAL A 291 -19.06 -9.47 3.48
N GLU A 292 -20.23 -8.80 3.44
CA GLU A 292 -20.51 -7.72 4.37
C GLU A 292 -20.69 -8.20 5.81
N ASP A 293 -21.22 -9.41 6.01
CA ASP A 293 -21.34 -10.01 7.33
C ASP A 293 -19.97 -10.33 7.93
N PHE A 294 -19.07 -10.94 7.17
CA PHE A 294 -17.71 -11.24 7.62
C PHE A 294 -16.89 -9.97 7.88
N LEU A 295 -17.07 -8.91 7.08
CA LEU A 295 -16.46 -7.61 7.37
C LEU A 295 -16.99 -6.98 8.66
N LYS A 296 -18.25 -7.20 9.04
CA LYS A 296 -18.78 -6.79 10.36
C LYS A 296 -18.29 -7.68 11.51
N ALA A 297 -17.82 -8.89 11.20
CA ALA A 297 -17.12 -9.76 12.15
C ALA A 297 -15.65 -9.35 12.34
N ASP A 298 -15.22 -8.25 11.71
CA ASP A 298 -13.91 -7.60 11.90
C ASP A 298 -12.73 -8.46 11.45
N ILE A 299 -12.93 -9.37 10.48
CA ILE A 299 -11.82 -10.15 9.92
C ILE A 299 -10.87 -9.24 9.13
N ASP A 300 -9.59 -9.60 9.09
CA ASP A 300 -8.56 -8.83 8.39
C ASP A 300 -8.30 -9.35 6.97
N ILE A 301 -8.50 -10.66 6.75
CA ILE A 301 -8.27 -11.33 5.47
C ILE A 301 -9.49 -12.20 5.14
N LEU A 302 -10.01 -12.07 3.93
CA LEU A 302 -11.16 -12.83 3.44
C LEU A 302 -10.71 -13.82 2.38
N ALA A 303 -10.99 -15.11 2.59
CA ALA A 303 -10.81 -16.17 1.62
C ALA A 303 -12.17 -16.54 0.99
N PRO A 304 -12.46 -16.16 -0.26
CA PRO A 304 -13.75 -16.42 -0.87
C PRO A 304 -13.75 -17.77 -1.63
N SER A 305 -14.91 -18.41 -1.67
CA SER A 305 -15.24 -19.48 -2.62
C SER A 305 -15.73 -18.87 -3.94
N VAL A 306 -14.87 -18.95 -4.97
CA VAL A 306 -15.08 -18.38 -6.31
C VAL A 306 -14.98 -19.44 -7.42
N GLY A 307 -15.31 -20.70 -7.10
CA GLY A 307 -15.13 -21.85 -7.99
C GLY A 307 -13.76 -22.53 -7.84
N ASN A 308 -12.95 -22.05 -6.90
CA ASN A 308 -11.74 -22.73 -6.46
C ASN A 308 -12.07 -23.97 -5.59
N ILE A 309 -11.15 -24.94 -5.55
CA ILE A 309 -11.25 -26.16 -4.75
C ILE A 309 -9.90 -26.48 -4.11
N HIS A 310 -9.92 -27.18 -2.97
CA HIS A 310 -8.73 -27.82 -2.42
C HIS A 310 -8.41 -29.12 -3.15
N GLY A 311 -7.13 -29.40 -3.37
CA GLY A 311 -6.69 -30.56 -4.12
C GLY A 311 -6.64 -30.35 -5.65
N ASP A 312 -6.85 -31.42 -6.40
CA ASP A 312 -6.64 -31.45 -7.86
C ASP A 312 -7.95 -31.18 -8.64
N TYR A 313 -7.90 -30.27 -9.60
CA TYR A 313 -9.03 -29.88 -10.47
C TYR A 313 -9.35 -30.91 -11.55
N GLY A 314 -8.46 -31.89 -11.72
CA GLY A 314 -8.59 -32.92 -12.74
C GLY A 314 -8.51 -32.36 -14.18
N PRO A 315 -8.98 -33.13 -15.18
CA PRO A 315 -8.73 -32.81 -16.60
C PRO A 315 -9.34 -31.50 -17.09
N LYS A 316 -10.34 -30.96 -16.39
CA LYS A 316 -10.99 -29.69 -16.76
C LYS A 316 -10.14 -28.47 -16.37
N GLY A 317 -9.28 -28.62 -15.37
CA GLY A 317 -8.52 -27.52 -14.80
C GLY A 317 -9.39 -26.52 -14.01
N PRO A 318 -8.78 -25.45 -13.47
CA PRO A 318 -9.49 -24.45 -12.68
C PRO A 318 -10.49 -23.62 -13.50
N ASP A 319 -11.71 -23.50 -13.00
CA ASP A 319 -12.79 -22.67 -13.56
C ASP A 319 -13.15 -21.57 -12.55
N ILE A 320 -12.32 -20.53 -12.50
CA ILE A 320 -12.42 -19.46 -11.50
C ILE A 320 -13.37 -18.36 -11.98
N ASP A 321 -14.33 -17.99 -11.12
CA ASP A 321 -15.24 -16.86 -11.35
C ASP A 321 -14.52 -15.53 -11.04
N PHE A 322 -13.72 -15.06 -12.01
CA PHE A 322 -12.98 -13.80 -11.90
C PHE A 322 -13.89 -12.58 -11.74
N ASN A 323 -15.13 -12.63 -12.26
CA ASN A 323 -16.08 -11.53 -12.12
C ASN A 323 -16.53 -11.41 -10.67
N ARG A 324 -16.84 -12.54 -10.02
CA ARG A 324 -17.14 -12.60 -8.59
C ARG A 324 -15.95 -12.14 -7.76
N LEU A 325 -14.76 -12.65 -8.04
CA LEU A 325 -13.54 -12.25 -7.32
C LEU A 325 -13.32 -10.72 -7.39
N SER A 326 -13.47 -10.12 -8.58
CA SER A 326 -13.37 -8.66 -8.76
C SER A 326 -14.49 -7.89 -8.06
N ALA A 327 -15.71 -8.44 -8.05
CA ALA A 327 -16.84 -7.82 -7.34
C ALA A 327 -16.61 -7.81 -5.82
N ILE A 328 -16.12 -8.92 -5.26
CA ILE A 328 -15.76 -9.05 -3.85
C ILE A 328 -14.65 -8.06 -3.48
N SER A 329 -13.54 -8.04 -4.24
CA SER A 329 -12.45 -7.07 -4.03
C SER A 329 -12.96 -5.62 -3.98
N LYS A 330 -13.81 -5.23 -4.93
CA LYS A 330 -14.43 -3.88 -4.95
C LYS A 330 -15.37 -3.62 -3.79
N GLN A 331 -16.04 -4.64 -3.26
CA GLN A 331 -16.94 -4.52 -2.12
C GLN A 331 -16.19 -4.35 -0.80
N ILE A 332 -15.06 -5.06 -0.64
CA ILE A 332 -14.24 -4.99 0.56
C ILE A 332 -13.70 -3.57 0.77
N LYS A 333 -13.30 -2.87 -0.31
CA LYS A 333 -12.82 -1.46 -0.27
C LYS A 333 -11.66 -1.25 0.71
N GLY A 334 -10.73 -2.21 0.79
CA GLY A 334 -9.57 -2.16 1.68
C GLY A 334 -9.88 -2.36 3.16
N ARG A 335 -11.11 -2.76 3.53
CA ARG A 335 -11.46 -3.12 4.92
C ARG A 335 -10.81 -4.43 5.37
N ALA A 336 -10.49 -5.30 4.41
CA ALA A 336 -9.78 -6.55 4.58
C ALA A 336 -8.93 -6.80 3.31
N GLN A 337 -7.98 -7.73 3.38
CA GLN A 337 -7.23 -8.20 2.22
C GLN A 337 -7.84 -9.49 1.65
N LEU A 338 -7.66 -9.73 0.35
CA LEU A 338 -8.25 -10.89 -0.31
C LEU A 338 -7.23 -12.02 -0.44
N ALA A 339 -7.55 -13.17 0.15
CA ALA A 339 -6.79 -14.40 0.00
C ALA A 339 -7.36 -15.28 -1.11
N LEU A 340 -6.53 -16.16 -1.66
CA LEU A 340 -6.94 -17.15 -2.65
C LEU A 340 -6.38 -18.53 -2.30
N HIS A 341 -7.28 -19.48 -2.15
CA HIS A 341 -7.01 -20.87 -1.76
C HIS A 341 -7.17 -21.80 -2.95
N GLY A 342 -6.69 -23.03 -2.82
CA GLY A 342 -6.94 -24.06 -3.83
C GLY A 342 -6.17 -23.83 -5.13
N THR A 343 -4.89 -23.51 -5.07
CA THR A 343 -4.12 -23.07 -6.25
C THR A 343 -3.34 -24.18 -6.96
N ASN A 344 -3.51 -25.45 -6.56
CA ASN A 344 -2.63 -26.57 -6.93
C ASN A 344 -2.42 -26.75 -8.45
N ASP A 345 -3.46 -26.55 -9.26
CA ASP A 345 -3.40 -26.68 -10.73
C ASP A 345 -3.41 -25.32 -11.45
N PHE A 346 -3.11 -24.23 -10.74
CA PHE A 346 -3.13 -22.90 -11.35
C PHE A 346 -1.96 -22.73 -12.33
N THR A 347 -2.30 -22.20 -13.50
CA THR A 347 -1.28 -21.74 -14.45
C THR A 347 -0.79 -20.34 -14.07
N PRO A 348 0.41 -19.92 -14.53
CA PRO A 348 0.86 -18.54 -14.37
C PRO A 348 -0.09 -17.49 -14.98
N GLY A 349 -0.94 -17.88 -15.94
CA GLY A 349 -2.00 -17.02 -16.48
C GLY A 349 -3.10 -16.80 -15.44
N ILE A 350 -3.71 -17.89 -14.98
CA ILE A 350 -4.78 -17.87 -13.96
C ILE A 350 -4.33 -17.13 -12.72
N MET A 351 -3.13 -17.42 -12.21
CA MET A 351 -2.60 -16.72 -11.02
C MET A 351 -2.53 -15.20 -11.21
N ARG A 352 -2.05 -14.74 -12.37
CA ARG A 352 -1.99 -13.31 -12.67
C ARG A 352 -3.37 -12.68 -12.85
N ASP A 353 -4.32 -13.42 -13.39
CA ASP A 353 -5.70 -12.97 -13.55
C ASP A 353 -6.39 -12.83 -12.18
N CYS A 354 -6.11 -13.73 -11.23
CA CYS A 354 -6.57 -13.61 -9.84
C CYS A 354 -5.98 -12.39 -9.14
N ILE A 355 -4.67 -12.13 -9.30
CA ILE A 355 -4.04 -10.91 -8.76
C ILE A 355 -4.67 -9.66 -9.37
N ALA A 356 -4.89 -9.66 -10.69
CA ALA A 356 -5.55 -8.54 -11.38
C ALA A 356 -7.01 -8.34 -10.93
N ALA A 357 -7.67 -9.39 -10.47
CA ALA A 357 -9.00 -9.34 -9.88
C ALA A 357 -9.00 -8.88 -8.41
N GLY A 358 -7.84 -8.76 -7.77
CA GLY A 358 -7.67 -8.18 -6.44
C GLY A 358 -7.17 -9.15 -5.36
N ALA A 359 -6.84 -10.40 -5.70
CA ALA A 359 -6.23 -11.33 -4.74
C ALA A 359 -4.78 -10.91 -4.43
N VAL A 360 -4.43 -10.85 -3.15
CA VAL A 360 -3.09 -10.41 -2.69
C VAL A 360 -2.37 -11.47 -1.87
N LYS A 361 -3.08 -12.32 -1.12
CA LYS A 361 -2.51 -13.50 -0.46
C LYS A 361 -2.80 -14.74 -1.30
N LEU A 362 -1.76 -15.47 -1.72
CA LEU A 362 -1.88 -16.59 -2.64
C LEU A 362 -1.43 -17.88 -1.95
N ASN A 363 -2.38 -18.63 -1.38
CA ASN A 363 -2.06 -19.87 -0.67
C ASN A 363 -1.59 -20.92 -1.67
N VAL A 364 -0.41 -21.48 -1.44
CA VAL A 364 0.24 -22.44 -2.32
C VAL A 364 0.79 -23.62 -1.52
N ASN A 365 0.43 -24.81 -1.98
CA ASN A 365 0.85 -26.07 -1.38
C ASN A 365 1.54 -26.94 -2.44
N LYS A 366 0.79 -27.88 -3.06
CA LYS A 366 1.30 -28.77 -4.10
C LYS A 366 1.90 -28.01 -5.27
N LEU A 367 1.34 -26.85 -5.63
CA LEU A 367 1.85 -25.98 -6.70
C LEU A 367 3.35 -25.70 -6.59
N LEU A 368 3.86 -25.51 -5.36
CA LEU A 368 5.29 -25.33 -5.08
C LEU A 368 5.98 -26.64 -4.72
N LEU A 369 5.35 -27.49 -3.91
CA LEU A 369 6.01 -28.63 -3.30
C LEU A 369 6.12 -29.85 -4.23
N GLN A 370 5.38 -29.89 -5.34
CA GLN A 370 5.41 -31.02 -6.26
C GLN A 370 6.80 -31.30 -6.81
N VAL A 371 7.58 -30.26 -7.14
CA VAL A 371 8.96 -30.43 -7.66
C VAL A 371 9.87 -31.08 -6.62
N TRP A 372 9.71 -30.70 -5.34
CA TRP A 372 10.40 -31.33 -4.22
C TRP A 372 10.00 -32.80 -4.10
N HIS A 373 8.71 -33.11 -4.10
CA HIS A 373 8.23 -34.49 -3.96
C HIS A 373 8.68 -35.41 -5.11
N VAL A 374 8.70 -34.89 -6.34
CA VAL A 374 9.25 -35.61 -7.50
C VAL A 374 10.74 -35.88 -7.29
N HIS A 375 11.53 -34.86 -6.90
CA HIS A 375 12.95 -35.02 -6.61
C HIS A 375 13.20 -36.07 -5.52
N GLN A 376 12.49 -36.00 -4.39
CA GLN A 376 12.68 -36.96 -3.29
C GLN A 376 12.42 -38.41 -3.71
N ARG A 377 11.42 -38.63 -4.58
CA ARG A 377 11.02 -39.94 -5.08
C ARG A 377 11.99 -40.50 -6.10
N GLU A 378 12.40 -39.70 -7.08
CA GLU A 378 13.30 -40.12 -8.15
C GLU A 378 14.74 -40.31 -7.64
N ASN A 379 15.15 -39.49 -6.66
CA ASN A 379 16.49 -39.49 -6.10
C ASN A 379 16.60 -40.19 -4.75
N ALA A 380 15.66 -41.09 -4.42
CA ALA A 380 15.68 -41.87 -3.18
C ALA A 380 16.91 -42.78 -3.01
N HIS A 381 17.66 -43.00 -4.10
CA HIS A 381 18.90 -43.78 -4.12
C HIS A 381 20.14 -42.99 -3.68
N LEU A 382 20.05 -41.65 -3.62
CA LEU A 382 21.16 -40.79 -3.20
C LEU A 382 21.35 -40.80 -1.66
N PRO A 383 22.55 -40.47 -1.17
CA PRO A 383 22.77 -40.20 0.26
C PRO A 383 21.81 -39.12 0.77
N LEU A 384 21.33 -39.29 2.01
CA LEU A 384 20.30 -38.41 2.59
C LEU A 384 20.63 -36.92 2.45
N MET A 385 21.84 -36.51 2.87
CA MET A 385 22.23 -35.10 2.83
C MET A 385 22.28 -34.55 1.41
N GLN A 386 22.86 -35.31 0.47
CA GLN A 386 22.92 -34.90 -0.94
C GLN A 386 21.50 -34.74 -1.52
N ARG A 387 20.61 -35.71 -1.26
CA ARG A 387 19.23 -35.64 -1.73
C ARG A 387 18.50 -34.42 -1.16
N THR A 388 18.69 -34.16 0.13
CA THR A 388 18.10 -33.01 0.82
C THR A 388 18.61 -31.69 0.27
N ASP A 389 19.93 -31.54 0.11
CA ASP A 389 20.53 -30.31 -0.42
C ASP A 389 20.05 -30.03 -1.85
N GLU A 390 20.07 -31.04 -2.74
CA GLU A 390 19.55 -30.92 -4.10
C GLU A 390 18.04 -30.62 -4.10
N GLY A 391 17.27 -31.21 -3.18
CA GLY A 391 15.85 -30.91 -3.02
C GLY A 391 15.60 -29.45 -2.66
N ILE A 392 16.43 -28.89 -1.76
CA ILE A 392 16.31 -27.50 -1.32
C ILE A 392 16.54 -26.56 -2.50
N GLU A 393 17.54 -26.85 -3.33
CA GLU A 393 17.83 -26.08 -4.54
C GLU A 393 16.68 -26.13 -5.55
N VAL A 394 16.10 -27.31 -5.79
CA VAL A 394 14.97 -27.50 -6.70
C VAL A 394 13.73 -26.73 -6.21
N LEU A 395 13.41 -26.82 -4.92
CA LEU A 395 12.28 -26.09 -4.35
C LEU A 395 12.52 -24.59 -4.34
N GLN A 396 13.73 -24.14 -3.97
CA GLN A 396 14.09 -22.72 -4.01
C GLN A 396 13.85 -22.14 -5.40
N ALA A 397 14.36 -22.78 -6.46
CA ALA A 397 14.18 -22.31 -7.83
C ALA A 397 12.70 -22.18 -8.24
N GLU A 398 11.86 -23.10 -7.79
CA GLU A 398 10.42 -23.06 -8.05
C GLU A 398 9.71 -21.93 -7.29
N VAL A 399 10.07 -21.69 -6.03
CA VAL A 399 9.57 -20.56 -5.24
C VAL A 399 9.98 -19.23 -5.91
N GLU A 400 11.24 -19.10 -6.32
CA GLU A 400 11.76 -17.91 -7.02
C GLU A 400 10.98 -17.63 -8.32
N ARG A 401 10.68 -18.70 -9.09
CA ARG A 401 9.87 -18.61 -10.32
C ARG A 401 8.46 -18.10 -10.03
N TRP A 402 7.81 -18.58 -8.97
CA TRP A 402 6.46 -18.15 -8.61
C TRP A 402 6.43 -16.73 -8.02
N MET A 403 7.47 -16.28 -7.32
CA MET A 403 7.61 -14.88 -6.90
C MET A 403 7.65 -13.93 -8.11
N ASP A 404 8.37 -14.32 -9.18
CA ASP A 404 8.38 -13.55 -10.42
C ASP A 404 7.00 -13.51 -11.11
N ILE A 405 6.29 -14.64 -11.13
CA ILE A 405 4.94 -14.74 -11.70
C ILE A 405 3.95 -13.87 -10.94
N CYS A 406 4.03 -13.89 -9.62
CA CYS A 406 3.17 -13.10 -8.73
C CYS A 406 3.61 -11.63 -8.63
N ARG A 407 4.75 -11.27 -9.25
CA ARG A 407 5.33 -9.92 -9.30
C ARG A 407 5.79 -9.38 -7.94
N SER A 408 6.09 -10.28 -7.00
CA SER A 408 6.57 -9.94 -5.66
C SER A 408 8.09 -9.79 -5.59
N SER A 409 8.84 -10.25 -6.59
CA SER A 409 10.29 -10.05 -6.67
C SER A 409 10.67 -8.55 -6.64
N GLY A 410 11.61 -8.20 -5.76
CA GLY A 410 12.08 -6.83 -5.55
C GLY A 410 11.13 -5.92 -4.78
N LYS A 411 10.13 -6.48 -4.09
CA LYS A 411 9.13 -5.74 -3.31
C LYS A 411 9.43 -5.67 -1.81
N ALA A 412 10.51 -6.32 -1.35
CA ALA A 412 11.03 -6.22 0.01
C ALA A 412 11.80 -4.91 0.26
#